data_AF-A0A1T1DSV9-F1
#
_entry.id   AF-A0A1T1DSV9-F1
#
_cell.length_a   1.000
_cell.length_b   1.000
_cell.length_c   1.000
_cell.angle_alpha   90.00
_cell.angle_beta   90.00
_cell.angle_gamma   90.00
#
_symmetry.space_group_name_H-M   'P 1'
#
loop_
_entity.id
_entity.type
_entity.pdbx_description
1 polymer ?
#
loop_
_entity_poly.entity_id
_entity_poly.type
_entity_poly.pdbx_seq_one_letter_code
_entity_poly.pdbx_strand_id
1 'polypeptide(L)' 'MELENVSESFQIAKDLSRKFTSKLGVRSLDILHVAQAIFLKAKEFYSLDIKQIALIKAVVLKVTKPLV' A
#
# COMPACT_ATOMS: atom_id res chain seq x y z
N MET A 1 22.97 -2.92 -1.95
CA MET A 1 22.21 -2.80 -0.69
C MET A 1 21.10 -1.74 -0.74
N GLU A 2 21.36 -0.42 -0.77
CA GLU A 2 20.25 0.58 -0.81
C GLU A 2 19.42 0.52 -2.11
N LEU A 3 20.06 0.34 -3.26
CA LEU A 3 19.37 0.26 -4.57
C LEU A 3 18.54 -1.02 -4.76
N GLU A 4 18.94 -2.13 -4.14
CA GLU A 4 18.18 -3.39 -4.16
C GLU A 4 16.90 -3.27 -3.32
N ASN A 5 16.99 -2.64 -2.15
CA ASN A 5 15.83 -2.41 -1.27
C ASN A 5 14.78 -1.50 -1.94
N VAL A 6 15.23 -0.46 -2.66
CA VAL A 6 14.35 0.40 -3.44
C VAL A 6 13.63 -0.41 -4.53
N SER A 7 14.35 -1.32 -5.22
CA SER A 7 13.78 -2.19 -6.24
C SER A 7 12.64 -3.07 -5.72
N GLU A 8 12.79 -3.67 -4.54
CA GLU A 8 11.75 -4.52 -3.93
C GLU A 8 10.45 -3.74 -3.64
N SER A 9 10.56 -2.56 -3.03
CA SER A 9 9.38 -1.70 -2.80
C SER A 9 8.69 -1.29 -4.10
N PHE A 10 9.44 -1.00 -5.15
CA PHE A 10 8.87 -0.66 -6.46
C PHE A 10 8.22 -1.86 -7.14
N GLN A 11 8.75 -3.07 -6.92
CA GLN A 11 8.14 -4.29 -7.43
C GLN A 11 6.79 -4.54 -6.76
N ILE A 12 6.70 -4.37 -5.43
CA ILE A 12 5.42 -4.40 -4.70
C ILE A 12 4.45 -3.37 -5.28
N ALA A 13 4.88 -2.13 -5.49
CA ALA A 13 4.05 -1.07 -6.06
C ALA A 13 3.53 -1.43 -7.47
N LYS A 14 4.36 -2.03 -8.33
CA LYS A 14 3.95 -2.48 -9.67
C LYS A 14 2.86 -3.56 -9.59
N ASP A 15 3.01 -4.51 -8.68
CA ASP A 15 2.02 -5.59 -8.51
C ASP A 15 0.70 -5.08 -7.94
N LEU A 16 0.74 -4.14 -6.99
CA LEU A 16 -0.44 -3.44 -6.50
C LEU A 16 -1.14 -2.64 -7.60
N SER A 17 -0.38 -1.91 -8.41
CA SER A 17 -0.91 -1.13 -9.53
C SER A 17 -1.66 -2.03 -10.53
N ARG A 18 -1.02 -3.12 -10.96
CA ARG A 18 -1.64 -4.09 -11.90
C ARG A 18 -2.95 -4.67 -11.35
N LYS A 19 -3.00 -4.94 -10.05
CA LYS A 19 -4.13 -5.65 -9.43
C LYS A 19 -5.28 -4.74 -9.03
N PHE A 20 -5.02 -3.50 -8.64
CA PHE A 20 -6.00 -2.68 -7.94
C PHE A 20 -6.30 -1.32 -8.59
N THR A 21 -5.47 -0.83 -9.51
CA THR A 21 -5.69 0.49 -10.14
C THR A 21 -7.06 0.59 -10.80
N SER A 22 -7.41 -0.37 -11.67
CA SER A 22 -8.70 -0.36 -12.36
C SER A 22 -9.90 -0.60 -11.43
N LYS A 23 -9.71 -1.38 -10.36
CA LYS A 23 -10.78 -1.77 -9.44
C LYS A 23 -11.10 -0.70 -8.38
N LEU A 24 -10.07 -0.03 -7.86
CA LEU A 24 -10.20 0.91 -6.74
C LEU A 24 -9.99 2.37 -7.16
N GLY A 25 -9.56 2.62 -8.40
CA GLY A 25 -9.23 3.96 -8.88
C GLY A 25 -8.15 4.64 -8.02
N VAL A 26 -7.17 3.85 -7.57
CA VAL A 26 -6.01 4.32 -6.78
C VAL A 26 -4.97 4.95 -7.70
N ARG A 27 -4.31 6.01 -7.25
CA ARG A 27 -3.25 6.70 -7.99
C ARG A 27 -1.88 6.19 -7.57
N SER A 28 -0.85 6.55 -8.34
CA SER A 28 0.53 6.15 -8.06
C SER A 28 0.98 6.45 -6.63
N LEU A 29 0.57 7.61 -6.07
CA LEU A 29 0.93 7.98 -4.70
C LEU A 29 0.27 7.06 -3.65
N ASP A 30 -0.99 6.68 -3.85
CA ASP A 30 -1.71 5.77 -2.96
C ASP A 30 -1.04 4.40 -2.95
N ILE A 31 -0.65 3.93 -4.15
CA ILE A 31 0.05 2.66 -4.36
C ILE A 31 1.43 2.67 -3.72
N LEU A 32 2.21 3.71 -3.93
CA LEU A 32 3.56 3.82 -3.37
C LEU A 32 3.51 3.87 -1.85
N HIS A 33 2.59 4.63 -1.26
CA HIS A 33 2.45 4.71 0.19
C HIS A 33 2.13 3.33 0.82
N VAL A 34 1.17 2.60 0.24
CA VAL A 34 0.81 1.25 0.68
C VAL A 34 1.97 0.26 0.45
N ALA A 35 2.65 0.33 -0.69
CA ALA A 35 3.79 -0.52 -0.99
C ALA A 35 4.93 -0.34 0.02
N GLN A 36 5.22 0.90 0.41
CA GLN A 36 6.25 1.20 1.41
C GLN A 36 5.88 0.64 2.79
N ALA A 37 4.63 0.78 3.21
CA ALA A 37 4.19 0.19 4.48
C ALA A 37 4.32 -1.34 4.51
N ILE A 38 4.01 -2.00 3.39
CA ILE A 38 4.18 -3.46 3.25
C ILE A 38 5.67 -3.82 3.26
N PHE A 39 6.48 -3.12 2.48
CA PHE A 39 7.93 -3.34 2.37
C PHE A 39 8.62 -3.22 3.73
N LEU A 40 8.30 -2.17 4.48
CA LEU A 40 8.82 -1.92 5.83
C LEU A 40 8.22 -2.86 6.89
N LYS A 41 7.29 -3.75 6.52
CA LYS A 41 6.56 -4.65 7.43
C LYS A 41 5.93 -3.87 8.58
N ALA A 42 5.35 -2.71 8.27
CA ALA A 42 4.70 -1.85 9.25
C ALA A 42 3.62 -2.63 10.00
N LYS A 43 3.65 -2.56 11.34
CA LYS A 43 2.66 -3.24 12.19
C LYS A 43 1.27 -2.59 12.09
N GLU A 44 1.26 -1.29 11.84
CA GLU A 44 0.06 -0.46 11.76
C GLU A 44 0.15 0.44 10.52
N PHE A 45 -1.01 0.75 9.94
CA PHE A 45 -1.13 1.61 8.77
C PHE A 45 -2.15 2.71 9.06
N TYR A 46 -1.68 3.95 9.19
CA TYR A 46 -2.51 5.12 9.42
C TYR A 46 -2.64 5.93 8.14
N SER A 47 -3.88 6.18 7.74
CA SER A 47 -4.19 7.11 6.64
C SER A 47 -5.58 7.68 6.83
N LEU A 48 -5.79 8.90 6.35
CA LEU A 48 -7.10 9.54 6.21
C LEU A 48 -7.60 9.49 4.76
N ASP A 49 -6.77 9.02 3.82
CA ASP A 49 -7.14 8.88 2.43
C ASP A 49 -7.92 7.56 2.24
N ILE A 50 -9.19 7.69 1.83
CA ILE A 50 -10.09 6.55 1.65
C ILE A 50 -9.57 5.53 0.63
N LYS A 51 -8.79 5.94 -0.37
CA LYS A 51 -8.24 5.07 -1.41
C LYS A 51 -7.03 4.30 -0.88
N GLN A 52 -6.17 4.95 -0.10
CA GLN A 52 -5.06 4.28 0.59
C GLN A 52 -5.60 3.26 1.60
N ILE A 53 -6.61 3.65 2.38
CA ILE A 53 -7.31 2.75 3.30
C ILE A 53 -7.88 1.57 2.52
N ALA A 54 -8.66 1.81 1.46
CA ALA A 54 -9.25 0.74 0.64
C ALA A 54 -8.20 -0.22 0.06
N LEU A 55 -7.09 0.33 -0.43
CA LEU A 55 -6.00 -0.46 -1.00
C LEU A 55 -5.31 -1.33 0.05
N ILE A 56 -4.96 -0.79 1.23
CA ILE A 56 -4.35 -1.61 2.29
C ILE A 56 -5.31 -2.71 2.76
N LYS A 57 -6.64 -2.48 2.85
CA LYS A 57 -7.60 -3.56 3.19
C LYS A 57 -7.63 -4.66 2.13
N ALA A 58 -7.51 -4.29 0.87
CA ALA A 58 -7.57 -5.23 -0.25
C ALA A 58 -6.31 -6.12 -0.33
N VAL A 59 -5.20 -5.66 0.25
CA VAL A 59 -3.93 -6.41 0.32
C VAL A 59 -3.81 -7.19 1.63
N VAL A 60 -4.27 -6.60 2.73
CA VAL A 60 -4.16 -7.12 4.09
C VAL A 60 -5.57 -7.27 4.64
N LEU A 61 -6.14 -8.49 4.60
CA LEU A 61 -7.34 -8.81 5.36
C LEU A 61 -7.00 -8.81 6.87
N LYS A 62 -6.86 -7.61 7.45
CA LYS A 62 -7.08 -7.22 8.85
C LYS A 62 -6.80 -5.72 8.96
N VAL A 63 -7.87 -4.94 8.86
CA VAL A 63 -7.83 -3.50 9.14
C VAL A 63 -8.16 -3.34 10.61
N THR A 64 -7.20 -2.88 11.40
CA THR A 64 -7.49 -2.20 12.67
C THR A 64 -8.03 -0.82 12.34
N LYS A 65 -9.30 -0.56 12.72
CA LYS A 65 -9.96 0.75 12.55
C LYS A 65 -9.17 1.82 13.31
N PRO A 66 -9.19 3.10 12.89
CA PRO A 66 -8.74 4.18 13.76
C PRO A 66 -9.65 4.22 14.99
N LEU A 67 -9.07 4.35 16.19
CA LEU A 67 -9.81 4.73 17.37
C LEU A 67 -10.36 6.14 17.14
N VAL A 68 -11.64 6.28 17.46
CA VAL A 68 -12.45 7.51 17.40
C VAL A 68 -11.73 8.68 18.07
#